data_AF-A0A7C3YFD8-F1
#
_entry.id   AF-A0A7C3YFD8-F1
#
_cell.length_a   1.000
_cell.length_b   1.000
_cell.length_c   1.000
_cell.angle_alpha   90.00
_cell.angle_beta   90.00
_cell.angle_gamma   90.00
#
_symmetry.space_group_name_H-M   'P 1'
#
loop_
_entity.id
_entity.type
_entity.pdbx_description
1 polymer ?
#
loop_
_entity_poly.entity_id
_entity_poly.type
_entity_poly.pdbx_seq_one_letter_code
_entity_poly.pdbx_strand_id
1 'polypeptide(L)'
;MNQSNQGKKRLVAIKNFDIETYRLVKTYASLEGRTVASIFEEAVSSWLESRGNYEEIRLWTGLEQAYKENFEVFRENRSIFKNHGEGYVLICDQRIIGVFSDYDEVLRNFRENCRRNALVIKLPYEKEELELGLPW
;
A
#
# COMPACT_ATOMS: atom_id res chain seq x y z
N MET A 1 -10.95 22.12 -3.70
CA MET A 1 -10.26 21.74 -4.94
C MET A 1 -8.91 21.18 -4.58
N ASN A 2 -8.70 19.87 -4.70
CA ASN A 2 -7.39 19.22 -4.60
C ASN A 2 -7.18 18.41 -5.88
N GLN A 3 -6.50 19.03 -6.85
CA GLN A 3 -6.00 18.38 -8.06
C GLN A 3 -4.64 17.77 -7.73
N SER A 4 -4.60 16.55 -7.18
CA SER A 4 -3.36 15.78 -7.07
C SER A 4 -3.67 14.29 -6.97
N ASN A 5 -4.13 13.75 -8.10
CA ASN A 5 -4.07 12.35 -8.49
C ASN A 5 -4.66 12.26 -9.90
N GLN A 6 -4.06 12.94 -10.88
CA GLN A 6 -4.26 12.53 -12.27
C GLN A 6 -3.62 11.15 -12.42
N GLY A 7 -4.48 10.13 -12.43
CA GLY A 7 -4.14 8.73 -12.23
C GLY A 7 -3.06 8.24 -13.20
N LYS A 8 -1.93 7.79 -12.64
CA LYS A 8 -0.90 7.08 -13.41
C LYS A 8 -1.53 5.84 -14.04
N LYS A 9 -1.71 5.86 -15.36
CA LYS A 9 -2.17 4.69 -16.13
C LYS A 9 -1.00 3.75 -16.38
N ARG A 10 -1.23 2.44 -16.24
CA ARG A 10 -0.24 1.40 -16.56
C ARG A 10 -0.73 0.60 -17.77
N LEU A 11 0.19 0.19 -18.64
CA LEU A 11 -0.12 -0.74 -19.72
C LEU A 11 -0.34 -2.13 -19.12
N VAL A 12 -1.50 -2.72 -19.37
CA VAL A 12 -1.86 -4.09 -18.97
C VAL A 12 -2.14 -4.89 -20.24
N ALA A 13 -1.47 -6.03 -20.40
CA ALA A 13 -1.73 -6.98 -21.47
C ALA A 13 -2.46 -8.20 -20.90
N ILE A 14 -3.66 -8.49 -21.40
CA ILE A 14 -4.46 -9.66 -21.00
C ILE A 14 -4.19 -10.78 -22.00
N LYS A 15 -3.57 -11.87 -21.56
CA LYS A 15 -3.33 -13.06 -22.40
C LYS A 15 -4.54 -13.97 -22.40
N ASN A 16 -4.74 -14.68 -23.51
CA ASN A 16 -5.80 -15.69 -23.69
C ASN A 16 -7.22 -15.15 -23.51
N PHE A 17 -7.47 -13.90 -23.89
CA PHE A 17 -8.81 -13.32 -23.87
C PHE A 17 -9.64 -13.84 -25.06
N ASP A 18 -10.89 -14.21 -24.80
CA ASP A 18 -11.78 -14.71 -25.83
C ASP A 18 -12.01 -13.68 -26.94
N ILE A 19 -11.78 -14.08 -28.19
CA ILE A 19 -11.77 -13.18 -29.34
C ILE A 19 -13.15 -12.64 -29.67
N GLU A 20 -14.20 -13.45 -29.49
CA GLU A 20 -15.57 -13.03 -29.77
C GLU A 20 -16.07 -12.04 -28.70
N THR A 21 -15.75 -12.32 -27.44
CA THR A 21 -15.99 -11.38 -26.33
C THR A 21 -15.29 -10.05 -26.56
N TYR A 22 -14.02 -10.07 -26.99
CA TYR A 22 -13.29 -8.83 -27.30
C TYR A 22 -13.95 -8.03 -28.42
N ARG A 23 -14.39 -8.70 -29.48
CA ARG A 23 -15.11 -8.05 -30.59
C ARG A 23 -16.40 -7.39 -30.11
N LEU A 24 -17.20 -8.10 -29.30
CA LEU A 24 -18.41 -7.54 -28.71
C LEU A 24 -18.12 -6.29 -27.88
N VAL A 25 -17.16 -6.38 -26.95
CA VAL A 25 -16.74 -5.23 -26.12
C VAL A 25 -16.30 -4.05 -26.99
N LYS A 26 -15.49 -4.31 -28.02
CA LYS A 26 -15.03 -3.26 -28.94
C LYS A 26 -16.20 -2.59 -29.67
N THR A 27 -17.18 -3.37 -30.13
CA THR A 27 -18.38 -2.87 -30.80
C THR A 27 -19.20 -1.98 -29.87
N TYR A 28 -19.54 -2.47 -28.67
CA TYR A 28 -20.29 -1.69 -27.67
C TYR A 28 -19.55 -0.41 -27.28
N ALA A 29 -18.25 -0.51 -26.98
CA ALA A 29 -17.43 0.66 -26.66
C ALA A 29 -17.47 1.71 -27.78
N SER A 30 -17.40 1.28 -29.04
CA SER A 30 -17.45 2.19 -30.20
C SER A 30 -18.83 2.85 -30.34
N LEU A 31 -19.92 2.11 -30.12
CA LEU A 31 -21.29 2.62 -30.17
C LEU A 31 -21.57 3.63 -29.04
N GLU A 32 -20.97 3.42 -27.87
CA GLU A 32 -21.13 4.29 -26.70
C GLU A 32 -20.14 5.47 -26.66
N GLY A 33 -19.24 5.58 -27.64
CA GLY A 33 -18.19 6.62 -27.64
C GLY A 33 -17.15 6.44 -26.51
N ARG A 34 -16.98 5.21 -26.04
CA ARG A 34 -16.09 4.83 -24.93
C ARG A 34 -14.85 4.10 -25.45
N THR A 35 -13.82 4.03 -24.61
CA THR A 35 -12.64 3.20 -24.91
C THR A 35 -12.84 1.79 -24.36
N VAL A 36 -12.26 0.79 -25.03
CA VAL A 36 -12.20 -0.58 -24.50
C VAL A 36 -11.63 -0.58 -23.09
N ALA A 37 -10.55 0.16 -22.84
CA ALA A 37 -9.95 0.30 -21.51
C ALA A 37 -10.96 0.77 -20.46
N SER A 38 -11.82 1.76 -20.76
CA SER A 38 -12.83 2.24 -19.80
C SER A 38 -13.91 1.21 -19.49
N ILE A 39 -14.27 0.34 -20.44
CA ILE A 39 -15.23 -0.76 -20.20
C ILE A 39 -14.59 -1.82 -19.29
N PHE A 40 -13.34 -2.18 -19.56
CA PHE A 40 -12.60 -3.13 -18.73
C PHE A 40 -12.34 -2.58 -17.32
N GLU A 41 -11.99 -1.30 -17.18
CA GLU A 41 -11.85 -0.64 -15.87
C GLU A 41 -13.16 -0.72 -15.07
N GLU A 42 -14.30 -0.38 -15.69
CA GLU A 42 -15.61 -0.45 -15.04
C GLU A 42 -15.98 -1.88 -14.61
N ALA A 43 -15.76 -2.86 -15.50
CA ALA A 43 -16.05 -4.27 -15.21
C ALA A 43 -15.17 -4.81 -14.08
N VAL A 44 -13.87 -4.49 -14.08
CA VAL A 44 -12.94 -4.90 -13.02
C VAL A 44 -13.27 -4.22 -11.70
N SER A 45 -13.56 -2.91 -11.71
CA SER A 45 -14.01 -2.20 -10.50
C SER A 45 -15.28 -2.82 -9.93
N SER A 46 -16.29 -3.07 -10.75
CA SER A 46 -17.54 -3.72 -10.32
C SER A 46 -17.29 -5.11 -9.74
N TRP A 47 -16.38 -5.89 -10.35
CA TRP A 47 -16.00 -7.21 -9.85
C TRP A 47 -15.30 -7.12 -8.49
N LEU A 48 -14.40 -6.15 -8.30
CA LEU A 48 -13.73 -5.91 -7.03
C LEU A 48 -14.71 -5.47 -5.93
N GLU A 49 -15.62 -4.55 -6.25
CA GLU A 49 -16.67 -4.07 -5.33
C GLU A 49 -17.65 -5.18 -4.93
N SER A 50 -17.90 -6.14 -5.82
CA SER A 50 -18.73 -7.31 -5.50
C SER A 50 -18.10 -8.24 -4.45
N ARG A 51 -16.82 -8.04 -4.10
CA ARG A 51 -16.16 -8.78 -3.03
C ARG A 51 -16.40 -8.08 -1.70
N GLY A 52 -16.94 -8.80 -0.72
CA GLY A 52 -17.28 -8.27 0.60
C GLY A 52 -16.10 -7.72 1.42
N ASN A 53 -14.87 -7.85 0.93
CA ASN A 53 -13.63 -7.39 1.56
C ASN A 53 -12.87 -6.32 0.73
N TYR A 54 -13.55 -5.60 -0.17
CA TYR A 54 -12.92 -4.58 -1.02
C TYR A 54 -12.11 -3.53 -0.22
N GLU A 55 -12.68 -2.99 0.86
CA GLU A 55 -11.99 -2.01 1.71
C GLU A 55 -10.76 -2.60 2.40
N GLU A 56 -10.82 -3.86 2.81
CA GLU A 56 -9.67 -4.54 3.41
C GLU A 56 -8.55 -4.73 2.39
N ILE A 57 -8.85 -5.23 1.19
CA ILE A 57 -7.87 -5.39 0.10
C ILE A 57 -7.27 -4.05 -0.27
N ARG A 58 -8.07 -2.98 -0.31
CA ARG A 58 -7.60 -1.62 -0.59
C ARG A 58 -6.61 -1.15 0.49
N LEU A 59 -6.88 -1.41 1.76
CA LEU A 59 -5.92 -1.14 2.85
C LEU A 59 -4.62 -1.93 2.65
N TRP A 60 -4.72 -3.21 2.29
CA TRP A 60 -3.55 -4.05 1.97
C TRP A 60 -2.72 -3.52 0.80
N THR A 61 -3.35 -3.03 -0.29
CA THR A 61 -2.61 -2.46 -1.42
C THR A 61 -1.78 -1.23 -1.06
N GLY A 62 -2.15 -0.51 0.00
CA GLY A 62 -1.38 0.65 0.49
C GLY A 62 -0.30 0.29 1.51
N LEU A 63 -0.35 -0.90 2.12
CA LEU A 63 0.58 -1.28 3.20
C LEU A 63 2.02 -1.46 2.70
N GLU A 64 2.23 -2.12 1.56
CA GLU A 64 3.59 -2.32 1.02
C GLU A 64 4.26 -0.99 0.66
N GLN A 65 3.51 -0.07 0.04
CA GLN A 65 4.01 1.25 -0.30
C GLN A 65 4.31 2.07 0.95
N ALA A 66 3.38 2.09 1.92
CA ALA A 66 3.58 2.80 3.19
C ALA A 66 4.76 2.23 3.99
N TYR A 67 4.95 0.91 3.98
CA TYR A 67 6.12 0.26 4.59
C TYR A 67 7.41 0.76 3.93
N LYS A 68 7.51 0.70 2.60
CA LYS A 68 8.71 1.16 1.86
C LYS A 68 9.02 2.61 2.18
N GLU A 69 8.04 3.48 2.07
CA GLU A 69 8.18 4.92 2.31
C GLU A 69 8.60 5.24 3.75
N ASN A 70 7.93 4.65 4.75
CA ASN A 70 8.26 4.89 6.16
C ASN A 70 9.62 4.26 6.54
N PHE A 71 9.98 3.12 5.94
CA PHE A 71 11.25 2.45 6.23
C PHE A 71 12.45 3.19 5.62
N GLU A 72 12.30 3.85 4.47
CA GLU A 72 13.33 4.76 3.96
C GLU A 72 13.61 5.90 4.95
N VAL A 73 12.55 6.52 5.50
CA VAL A 73 12.70 7.57 6.53
C VAL A 73 13.45 7.05 7.75
N PHE A 74 13.16 5.83 8.21
CA PHE A 74 13.93 5.21 9.29
C PHE A 74 15.40 5.04 8.93
N ARG A 75 15.69 4.54 7.73
CA ARG A 75 17.05 4.26 7.26
C ARG A 75 17.89 5.53 7.15
N GLU A 76 17.32 6.59 6.59
CA GLU A 76 17.97 7.90 6.46
C GLU A 76 18.30 8.52 7.81
N ASN A 77 17.44 8.28 8.82
CA ASN A 77 17.58 8.84 10.17
C ASN A 77 18.21 7.87 11.18
N ARG A 78 18.81 6.77 10.71
CA ARG A 78 19.34 5.69 11.57
C ARG A 78 20.35 6.16 12.62
N SER A 79 21.14 7.20 12.30
CA SER A 79 22.12 7.79 13.22
C SER A 79 21.48 8.36 14.49
N ILE A 80 20.26 8.89 14.38
CA ILE A 80 19.51 9.47 15.50
C ILE A 80 19.14 8.37 16.52
N PHE A 81 18.73 7.21 16.02
CA PHE A 81 18.24 6.11 16.85
C PHE A 81 19.34 5.23 17.43
N LYS A 82 20.56 5.28 16.86
CA LYS A 82 21.69 4.42 17.25
C LYS A 82 22.12 4.63 18.71
N ASN A 83 21.89 5.82 19.25
CA ASN A 83 22.29 6.21 20.62
C ASN A 83 21.12 6.23 21.60
N HIS A 84 19.88 5.95 21.15
CA HIS A 84 18.68 6.12 21.97
C HIS A 84 18.47 4.97 22.98
N GLY A 85 19.14 3.83 22.80
CA GLY A 85 18.96 2.64 23.63
C GLY A 85 17.77 1.79 23.18
N GLU A 86 17.06 1.20 24.15
CA GLU A 86 15.87 0.38 23.90
C GLU A 86 14.61 1.25 23.76
N GLY A 87 13.66 0.79 22.95
CA GLY A 87 12.37 1.47 22.77
C GLY A 87 11.72 1.16 21.43
N TYR A 88 10.81 2.04 21.00
CA TYR A 88 10.02 1.88 19.77
C TYR A 88 9.98 3.20 18.99
N VAL A 89 10.31 3.17 17.71
CA VAL A 89 10.12 4.29 16.80
C VAL A 89 8.78 4.15 16.10
N LEU A 90 7.97 5.21 16.13
CA LEU A 90 6.74 5.31 15.35
C LEU A 90 6.96 6.23 14.15
N ILE A 91 6.67 5.73 12.95
CA ILE A 91 6.76 6.48 11.70
C ILE A 91 5.44 6.36 10.94
N CYS A 92 4.87 7.49 10.53
CA CYS A 92 3.63 7.56 9.79
C CYS A 92 3.74 8.60 8.68
N ASP A 93 3.16 8.32 7.51
CA ASP A 93 3.13 9.25 6.37
C ASP A 93 4.50 9.91 6.08
N GLN A 94 5.58 9.11 6.10
CA GLN A 94 6.97 9.53 5.91
C GLN A 94 7.52 10.48 6.99
N ARG A 95 6.97 10.46 8.21
CA ARG A 95 7.41 11.32 9.32
C ARG A 95 7.63 10.50 10.57
N ILE A 96 8.73 10.78 11.27
CA ILE A 96 8.99 10.25 12.60
C ILE A 96 8.06 10.99 13.57
N ILE A 97 7.15 10.25 14.20
CA ILE A 97 6.24 10.80 15.22
C ILE A 97 6.97 10.90 16.56
N GLY A 98 7.78 9.91 16.90
CA GLY A 98 8.56 9.90 18.12
C GLY A 98 9.26 8.58 18.39
N VAL A 99 10.03 8.58 19.47
CA VAL A 99 10.62 7.39 20.08
C VAL A 99 9.98 7.22 21.45
N PHE A 100 9.48 6.03 21.71
CA PHE A 100 8.67 5.71 22.88
C PHE A 100 9.30 4.57 23.65
N SER A 101 9.10 4.56 24.96
CA SER A 101 9.71 3.55 25.83
C SER A 101 8.93 2.23 25.86
N ASP A 102 7.61 2.29 25.61
CA ASP A 102 6.71 1.15 25.63
C ASP A 102 5.77 1.12 24.41
N TYR A 103 5.25 -0.07 24.12
CA TYR A 103 4.40 -0.29 22.95
C TYR A 103 3.00 0.34 23.11
N ASP A 104 2.47 0.46 24.33
CA ASP A 104 1.15 1.06 24.55
C ASP A 104 1.17 2.57 24.25
N GLU A 105 2.29 3.23 24.55
CA GLU A 105 2.54 4.62 24.20
C GLU A 105 2.59 4.83 22.68
N VAL A 106 3.18 3.88 21.94
CA VAL A 106 3.14 3.87 20.47
C VAL A 106 1.70 3.78 19.98
N LEU A 107 0.89 2.89 20.55
CA LEU A 107 -0.50 2.71 20.13
C LEU A 107 -1.36 3.95 20.40
N ARG A 108 -1.16 4.63 21.53
CA ARG A 108 -1.83 5.90 21.85
C ARG A 108 -1.48 6.97 20.81
N ASN A 109 -0.18 7.18 20.58
CA ASN A 109 0.31 8.17 19.62
C ASN A 109 -0.09 7.84 18.18
N PHE A 110 -0.13 6.57 17.82
CA PHE A 110 -0.59 6.12 16.51
C PHE A 110 -2.04 6.56 16.25
N ARG A 111 -2.95 6.33 17.20
CA ARG A 111 -4.37 6.69 17.04
C ARG A 111 -4.60 8.19 16.93
N GLU A 112 -3.78 8.99 17.59
CA GLU A 112 -3.91 10.45 17.60
C GLU A 112 -3.27 11.12 16.37
N ASN A 113 -2.13 10.60 15.91
CA ASN A 113 -1.28 11.30 14.94
C ASN A 113 -1.25 10.65 13.54
N CYS A 114 -1.59 9.37 13.42
CA CYS A 114 -1.46 8.62 12.17
C CYS A 114 -2.81 8.40 11.51
N ARG A 115 -2.87 8.64 10.19
CA ARG A 115 -4.15 8.58 9.45
C ARG A 115 -4.54 7.17 9.02
N ARG A 116 -3.58 6.33 8.64
CA ARG A 116 -3.83 4.99 8.08
C ARG A 116 -2.76 3.99 8.47
N ASN A 117 -1.57 4.13 7.88
CA ASN A 117 -0.52 3.13 7.96
C ASN A 117 0.66 3.70 8.77
N ALA A 118 1.17 2.88 9.69
CA ALA A 118 2.33 3.20 10.49
C ALA A 118 3.36 2.09 10.41
N LEU A 119 4.61 2.47 10.60
CA LEU A 119 5.72 1.57 10.80
C LEU A 119 6.20 1.74 12.25
N VAL A 120 6.18 0.63 12.99
CA VAL A 120 6.73 0.56 14.35
C VAL A 120 7.99 -0.28 14.32
N ILE A 121 9.10 0.29 14.78
CA ILE A 121 10.40 -0.38 14.80
C ILE A 121 10.90 -0.46 16.24
N LYS A 122 11.20 -1.66 16.70
CA LYS A 122 11.87 -1.87 17.99
C LYS A 122 13.34 -1.48 17.89
N LEU A 123 13.83 -0.76 18.89
CA LEU A 123 15.23 -0.36 19.05
C LEU A 123 15.91 -1.22 20.13
N PRO A 124 17.22 -1.51 19.99
CA PRO A 124 18.02 -1.26 18.78
C PRO A 124 17.52 -2.14 17.61
N TYR A 125 17.50 -1.57 16.40
CA TYR A 125 17.05 -2.31 15.22
C TYR A 125 18.15 -3.25 14.75
N GLU A 126 17.95 -4.54 14.98
CA GLU A 126 18.71 -5.62 14.38
C GLU A 126 17.96 -6.11 13.15
N LYS A 127 18.65 -6.21 12.02
CA LYS A 127 18.07 -6.80 10.82
C LYS A 127 18.03 -8.31 11.08
N GLU A 128 16.89 -8.83 11.55
CA GLU A 128 16.70 -10.26 11.65
C GLU A 128 16.87 -10.88 10.25
N GLU A 129 17.88 -11.71 10.08
CA GLU A 129 17.91 -12.67 8.98
C GLU A 129 16.81 -13.70 9.29
N LEU A 130 15.64 -13.49 8.70
CA LEU A 130 14.60 -14.51 8.64
C LEU A 130 15.15 -15.67 7.80
N GLU A 131 15.81 -16.63 8.45
CA GLU A 131 15.94 -17.97 7.91
C GLU A 131 14.53 -18.55 7.80
N LEU A 132 13.91 -18.39 6.63
CA LEU A 132 12.75 -19.16 6.26
C LEU A 132 13.22 -20.61 6.12
N GLY A 133 13.28 -21.32 7.25
CA GLY A 133 13.53 -22.75 7.28
C GLY A 133 12.45 -23.44 6.46
N LEU A 134 12.75 -23.73 5.19
CA LEU A 134 12.01 -24.69 4.42
C LEU A 134 12.35 -26.07 5.02
N PRO A 135 11.38 -26.84 5.55
CA PRO A 135 11.64 -28.23 5.87
C PRO A 135 11.98 -28.96 4.56
N TRP A 136 13.14 -29.61 4.54
CA TRP A 136 13.56 -30.53 3.49
C TRP A 136 12.79 -31.84 3.59
#